data_AF-A0A2U8P786-F1
#
_entry.id   AF-A0A2U8P786-F1
#
_cell.length_a   1.000
_cell.length_b   1.000
_cell.length_c   1.000
_cell.angle_alpha   90.00
_cell.angle_beta   90.00
_cell.angle_gamma   90.00
#
_symmetry.space_group_name_H-M   'P 1'
#
loop_
_entity.id
_entity.type
_entity.pdbx_description
1 polymer ?
#
loop_
_entity_poly.entity_id
_entity_poly.type
_entity_poly.pdbx_seq_one_letter_code
_entity_poly.pdbx_strand_id
1 'polypeptide(L)'
;MSDDKNFDRLTLENALAELGRRAFAAGRTVEIVVYGGSALLLTLNRQINTGDVDAVFEGNKDFIKRLATEMAEEFGWDENWLNDGVKGWLSKRDADPDVKALFKTYPTEDQPGLRVYTARPEYLFAMKCRAMRVGGVETNSDIDDIKLLAHAIGIKTSQDALTLVEKFYPQNALQPKTRLGLEEIFSNLETGPEGDRMPPSSQP
;
A
#
# COMPACT_ATOMS: atom_id res chain seq x y z
N MET A 1 -6.35 -28.16 -5.37
CA MET A 1 -6.67 -27.12 -4.39
C MET A 1 -5.43 -26.26 -4.33
N SER A 2 -5.41 -25.18 -5.10
CA SER A 2 -4.29 -24.25 -5.08
C SER A 2 -4.40 -23.53 -3.74
N ASP A 3 -3.49 -23.79 -2.81
CA ASP A 3 -3.29 -22.86 -1.71
C ASP A 3 -2.90 -21.54 -2.38
N ASP A 4 -3.81 -20.56 -2.38
CA ASP A 4 -3.51 -19.21 -2.86
C ASP A 4 -2.31 -18.72 -2.06
N LYS A 5 -1.14 -18.73 -2.71
CA LYS A 5 0.14 -18.33 -2.11
C LYS A 5 0.12 -16.82 -1.94
N ASN A 6 -0.57 -16.35 -0.92
CA ASN A 6 -0.58 -14.95 -0.57
C ASN A 6 0.79 -14.54 -0.02
N PHE A 7 1.25 -13.36 -0.41
CA PHE A 7 2.48 -12.77 0.09
C PHE A 7 2.26 -12.20 1.48
N ASP A 8 2.96 -12.76 2.46
CA ASP A 8 3.29 -12.04 3.69
C ASP A 8 4.52 -11.13 3.46
N ARG A 9 4.89 -10.34 4.48
CA ARG A 9 5.99 -9.37 4.35
C ARG A 9 7.30 -10.05 3.93
N LEU A 10 7.63 -11.17 4.55
CA LEU A 10 8.88 -11.88 4.30
C LEU A 10 8.92 -12.44 2.88
N THR A 11 7.82 -13.06 2.44
CA THR A 11 7.70 -13.61 1.09
C THR A 11 7.77 -12.52 0.04
N LEU A 12 7.15 -11.37 0.28
CA LEU A 12 7.24 -10.20 -0.61
C LEU A 12 8.68 -9.65 -0.69
N GLU A 13 9.35 -9.45 0.45
CA GLU A 13 10.74 -8.98 0.44
C GLU A 13 11.69 -9.98 -0.26
N ASN A 14 11.46 -11.28 -0.10
CA ASN A 14 12.22 -12.32 -0.81
C ASN A 14 11.95 -12.30 -2.33
N ALA A 15 10.70 -12.11 -2.75
CA ALA A 15 10.34 -11.98 -4.15
C ALA A 15 11.01 -10.73 -4.78
N LEU A 16 10.97 -9.59 -4.10
CA LEU A 16 11.63 -8.36 -4.55
C LEU A 16 13.16 -8.53 -4.61
N ALA A 17 13.75 -9.23 -3.65
CA ALA A 17 15.18 -9.55 -3.66
C ALA A 17 15.56 -10.45 -4.85
N GLU A 18 14.73 -11.42 -5.19
CA GLU A 18 14.95 -12.30 -6.34
C GLU A 18 14.81 -11.55 -7.66
N LEU A 19 13.77 -10.72 -7.82
CA LEU A 19 13.61 -9.85 -8.98
C LEU A 19 14.83 -8.92 -9.14
N GLY A 20 15.32 -8.34 -8.04
CA GLY A 20 16.54 -7.54 -8.02
C GLY A 20 17.78 -8.31 -8.46
N ARG A 21 17.98 -9.55 -7.97
CA ARG A 21 19.11 -10.40 -8.40
C ARG A 21 19.05 -10.71 -9.89
N ARG A 22 17.87 -11.07 -10.43
CA ARG A 22 17.70 -11.35 -11.86
C ARG A 22 17.95 -10.12 -12.74
N ALA A 23 17.45 -8.96 -12.31
CA ALA A 23 17.70 -7.70 -13.01
C ALA A 23 19.19 -7.34 -13.05
N PHE A 24 19.87 -7.45 -11.90
CA PHE A 24 21.32 -7.19 -11.81
C PHE A 24 22.13 -8.18 -12.66
N ALA A 25 21.81 -9.47 -12.62
CA ALA A 25 22.46 -10.49 -13.44
C ALA A 25 22.30 -10.23 -14.95
N ALA A 26 21.21 -9.57 -15.36
CA ALA A 26 20.99 -9.11 -16.73
C ALA A 26 21.67 -7.76 -17.04
N GLY A 27 22.48 -7.22 -16.13
CA GLY A 27 23.17 -5.94 -16.27
C GLY A 27 22.25 -4.72 -16.23
N ARG A 28 21.10 -4.82 -15.56
CA ARG A 28 20.10 -3.73 -15.48
C ARG A 28 19.83 -3.32 -14.04
N THR A 29 19.62 -2.01 -13.87
CA THR A 29 18.93 -1.45 -12.71
C THR A 29 17.54 -1.02 -13.17
N VAL A 30 16.50 -1.52 -12.50
CA VAL A 30 15.11 -1.15 -12.78
C VAL A 30 14.46 -0.54 -11.53
N GLU A 31 13.44 0.27 -11.73
CA GLU A 31 12.75 0.96 -10.64
C GLU A 31 11.25 0.67 -10.70
N ILE A 32 10.67 0.36 -9.53
CA ILE A 32 9.23 0.18 -9.36
C ILE A 32 8.74 1.00 -8.18
N VAL A 33 7.48 1.44 -8.25
CA VAL A 33 6.78 2.07 -7.13
C VAL A 33 5.65 1.17 -6.71
N VAL A 34 5.67 0.69 -5.46
CA VAL A 34 4.66 -0.20 -4.89
C VAL A 34 3.58 0.60 -4.17
N TYR A 35 2.34 0.17 -4.34
CA TYR A 35 1.14 0.79 -3.78
C TYR A 35 0.27 -0.26 -3.07
N GLY A 36 -0.94 0.15 -2.67
CA GLY A 36 -1.98 -0.78 -2.20
C GLY A 36 -1.60 -1.52 -0.93
N GLY A 37 -2.18 -2.72 -0.75
CA GLY A 37 -1.91 -3.56 0.42
C GLY A 37 -0.44 -3.97 0.55
N SER A 38 0.23 -4.19 -0.57
CA SER A 38 1.68 -4.49 -0.62
C SER A 38 2.54 -3.37 -0.04
N ALA A 39 2.22 -2.10 -0.32
CA ALA A 39 2.94 -0.98 0.30
C ALA A 39 2.73 -0.96 1.82
N LEU A 40 1.51 -1.18 2.30
CA LEU A 40 1.21 -1.23 3.74
C LEU A 40 1.88 -2.41 4.45
N LEU A 41 2.01 -3.54 3.76
CA LEU A 41 2.73 -4.71 4.24
C LEU A 41 4.23 -4.40 4.45
N LEU A 42 4.85 -3.70 3.51
CA LEU A 42 6.26 -3.29 3.58
C LEU A 42 6.52 -2.18 4.59
N THR A 43 5.65 -1.16 4.66
CA THR A 43 5.93 0.08 5.42
C THR A 43 5.26 0.13 6.80
N LEU A 44 4.11 -0.52 6.98
CA LEU A 44 3.30 -0.43 8.21
C LEU A 44 3.03 -1.79 8.88
N ASN A 45 3.71 -2.86 8.46
CA ASN A 45 3.54 -4.21 9.02
C ASN A 45 2.07 -4.67 9.06
N ARG A 46 1.31 -4.36 8.01
CA ARG A 46 -0.07 -4.84 7.86
C ARG A 46 -0.11 -6.37 8.01
N GLN A 47 -0.93 -6.89 8.91
CA GLN A 47 -0.95 -8.31 9.30
C GLN A 47 -1.76 -9.21 8.35
N ILE A 48 -2.18 -8.69 7.20
CA ILE A 48 -3.00 -9.40 6.22
C ILE A 48 -2.16 -9.61 4.96
N ASN A 49 -2.11 -10.86 4.50
CA ASN A 49 -1.40 -11.22 3.28
C ASN A 49 -2.08 -10.61 2.05
N THR A 50 -1.32 -10.43 0.97
CA THR A 50 -1.82 -9.91 -0.30
C THR A 50 -1.66 -10.96 -1.40
N GLY A 51 -2.65 -11.13 -2.26
CA GLY A 51 -2.55 -12.07 -3.39
C GLY A 51 -1.55 -11.58 -4.45
N ASP A 52 -1.37 -10.26 -4.53
CA ASP A 52 -0.59 -9.60 -5.57
C ASP A 52 0.10 -8.31 -5.06
N VAL A 53 0.96 -7.79 -5.93
CA VAL A 53 1.78 -6.60 -5.76
C VAL A 53 1.38 -5.58 -6.82
N ASP A 54 0.62 -4.59 -6.38
CA ASP A 54 0.28 -3.40 -7.16
C ASP A 54 1.50 -2.48 -7.29
N ALA A 55 2.02 -2.31 -8.51
CA ALA A 55 3.19 -1.50 -8.78
C ALA A 55 3.12 -0.69 -10.09
N VAL A 56 3.81 0.45 -10.11
CA VAL A 56 4.14 1.19 -11.34
C VAL A 56 5.59 0.87 -11.72
N PHE A 57 5.82 0.60 -13.00
CA PHE A 57 7.15 0.39 -13.56
C PHE A 57 7.69 1.71 -14.13
N GLU A 58 8.77 2.24 -13.55
CA GLU A 58 9.43 3.47 -14.00
C GLU A 58 10.41 3.13 -15.14
N GLY A 59 9.85 2.69 -16.27
CA GLY A 59 10.59 2.16 -17.41
C GLY A 59 10.82 0.64 -17.36
N ASN A 60 11.47 0.09 -18.39
CA ASN A 60 11.79 -1.35 -18.50
C ASN A 60 10.60 -2.31 -18.31
N LYS A 61 9.36 -1.87 -18.54
CA LYS A 61 8.13 -2.63 -18.24
C LYS A 61 8.17 -4.06 -18.78
N ASP A 62 8.48 -4.23 -20.07
CA ASP A 62 8.45 -5.56 -20.71
C ASP A 62 9.53 -6.49 -20.11
N PHE A 63 10.69 -5.93 -19.74
CA PHE A 63 11.75 -6.68 -19.08
C PHE A 63 11.33 -7.13 -17.68
N ILE A 64 10.75 -6.23 -16.88
CA ILE A 64 10.27 -6.53 -15.53
C ILE A 64 9.14 -7.56 -15.57
N LYS A 65 8.18 -7.37 -16.47
CA LYS A 65 7.05 -8.30 -16.65
C LYS A 65 7.51 -9.69 -17.05
N ARG A 66 8.46 -9.80 -17.99
CA ARG A 66 9.04 -11.09 -18.36
C ARG A 66 9.69 -11.80 -17.16
N LEU A 67 10.52 -11.10 -16.39
CA LEU A 67 11.13 -11.69 -15.18
C LEU A 67 10.06 -12.11 -14.15
N ALA A 68 9.02 -11.30 -13.96
CA ALA A 68 7.93 -11.62 -13.05
C ALA A 68 7.15 -12.86 -13.49
N THR A 69 6.90 -13.04 -14.79
CA THR A 69 6.27 -14.24 -15.36
C THR A 69 7.17 -15.47 -15.17
N GLU A 70 8.47 -15.37 -15.46
CA GLU A 70 9.44 -16.46 -15.23
C GLU A 70 9.46 -16.89 -13.75
N MET A 71 9.42 -15.91 -12.83
CA MET A 71 9.31 -16.18 -11.39
C MET A 71 7.97 -16.83 -11.03
N ALA A 72 6.86 -16.38 -11.62
CA ALA A 72 5.54 -16.96 -11.36
C ALA A 72 5.49 -18.44 -11.73
N GLU A 73 6.03 -18.80 -12.90
CA GLU A 73 6.14 -20.19 -13.35
C GLU A 73 7.02 -21.03 -12.41
N GLU A 74 8.19 -20.52 -12.03
CA GLU A 74 9.16 -21.23 -11.19
C GLU A 74 8.65 -21.45 -9.75
N PHE A 75 8.00 -20.45 -9.16
CA PHE A 75 7.51 -20.51 -7.79
C PHE A 75 6.05 -20.99 -7.68
N GLY A 76 5.37 -21.21 -8.81
CA GLY A 76 3.95 -21.54 -8.87
C GLY A 76 3.08 -20.45 -8.23
N TRP A 77 3.36 -19.19 -8.57
CA TRP A 77 2.53 -18.03 -8.20
C TRP A 77 1.56 -17.68 -9.33
N ASP A 78 0.61 -16.80 -9.04
CA ASP A 78 -0.22 -16.20 -10.07
C ASP A 78 0.66 -15.39 -11.06
N GLU A 79 0.42 -15.49 -12.36
CA GLU A 79 1.18 -14.76 -13.39
C GLU A 79 1.10 -13.23 -13.21
N ASN A 80 0.06 -12.73 -12.53
CA ASN A 80 -0.17 -11.33 -12.22
C ASN A 80 0.23 -10.94 -10.79
N TRP A 81 1.02 -11.77 -10.09
CA TRP A 81 1.52 -11.45 -8.75
C TRP A 81 2.23 -10.09 -8.67
N LEU A 82 2.82 -9.60 -9.77
CA LEU A 82 3.32 -8.24 -9.92
C LEU A 82 2.61 -7.56 -11.09
N ASN A 83 1.73 -6.60 -10.81
CA ASN A 83 0.89 -5.97 -11.83
C ASN A 83 0.80 -4.44 -11.72
N ASP A 84 0.36 -3.79 -12.80
CA ASP A 84 0.22 -2.34 -12.87
C ASP A 84 -1.24 -1.87 -12.93
N GLY A 85 -2.16 -2.67 -12.36
CA GLY A 85 -3.59 -2.36 -12.26
C GLY A 85 -3.86 -1.08 -11.44
N VAL A 86 -2.95 -0.74 -10.52
CA VAL A 86 -3.04 0.47 -9.71
C VAL A 86 -3.07 1.78 -10.51
N LYS A 87 -2.61 1.79 -11.77
CA LYS A 87 -2.53 3.02 -12.59
C LYS A 87 -3.85 3.78 -12.72
N GLY A 88 -5.00 3.10 -12.71
CA GLY A 88 -6.32 3.74 -12.75
C GLY A 88 -6.68 4.55 -11.50
N TRP A 89 -5.98 4.30 -10.39
CA TRP A 89 -6.21 4.92 -9.09
C TRP A 89 -5.24 6.06 -8.77
N LEU A 90 -4.19 6.24 -9.57
CA LEU A 90 -3.19 7.28 -9.33
C LEU A 90 -3.78 8.68 -9.52
N SER A 91 -3.24 9.62 -8.76
CA SER A 91 -3.53 11.04 -8.90
C SER A 91 -2.56 11.70 -9.87
N LYS A 92 -2.84 12.95 -10.29
CA LYS A 92 -1.87 13.75 -11.06
C LYS A 92 -0.59 14.05 -10.26
N ARG A 93 -0.65 14.02 -8.93
CA ARG A 93 0.51 14.19 -8.06
C ARG A 93 1.44 12.99 -8.05
N ASP A 94 1.08 11.85 -8.67
CA ASP A 94 2.00 10.71 -8.76
C ASP A 94 3.32 11.05 -9.46
N ALA A 95 3.31 12.04 -10.35
CA ALA A 95 4.51 12.54 -11.03
C ALA A 95 5.44 13.35 -10.10
N ASP A 96 4.98 13.73 -8.91
CA ASP A 96 5.77 14.44 -7.91
C ASP A 96 6.64 13.42 -7.14
N PRO A 97 7.98 13.51 -7.19
CA PRO A 97 8.83 12.56 -6.48
C PRO A 97 8.63 12.60 -4.95
N ASP A 98 8.14 13.71 -4.38
CA ASP A 98 7.97 13.85 -2.93
C ASP A 98 6.84 12.95 -2.37
N VAL A 99 5.91 12.50 -3.22
CA VAL A 99 4.84 11.58 -2.81
C VAL A 99 5.30 10.11 -2.78
N LYS A 100 6.57 9.85 -3.12
CA LYS A 100 7.21 8.54 -3.12
C LYS A 100 8.41 8.54 -2.17
N ALA A 101 8.81 7.37 -1.69
CA ALA A 101 10.01 7.18 -0.89
C ALA A 101 10.73 5.92 -1.34
N LEU A 102 12.06 5.97 -1.43
CA LEU A 102 12.84 4.74 -1.61
C LEU A 102 12.61 3.87 -0.38
N PHE A 103 12.07 2.67 -0.60
CA PHE A 103 11.92 1.67 0.45
C PHE A 103 13.23 0.88 0.61
N LYS A 104 13.71 0.30 -0.51
CA LYS A 104 14.94 -0.52 -0.50
C LYS A 104 15.48 -0.75 -1.90
N THR A 105 16.80 -0.85 -2.00
CA THR A 105 17.50 -1.33 -3.20
C THR A 105 17.91 -2.79 -3.03
N TYR A 106 17.72 -3.58 -4.09
CA TYR A 106 18.04 -5.00 -4.15
C TYR A 106 18.98 -5.30 -5.33
N PRO A 107 19.92 -6.26 -5.20
CA PRO A 107 20.31 -6.90 -3.95
C PRO A 107 20.96 -5.95 -2.93
N THR A 108 21.75 -4.97 -3.39
CA THR A 108 22.42 -3.96 -2.54
C THR A 108 22.54 -2.62 -3.28
N GLU A 109 22.88 -1.54 -2.55
CA GLU A 109 23.13 -0.21 -3.15
C GLU A 109 24.32 -0.21 -4.12
N ASP A 110 25.37 -0.99 -3.84
CA ASP A 110 26.57 -1.09 -4.71
C ASP A 110 26.35 -1.96 -5.95
N GLN A 111 25.32 -2.81 -5.93
CA GLN A 111 24.96 -3.71 -7.03
C GLN A 111 23.46 -3.60 -7.31
N PRO A 112 22.96 -2.44 -7.76
CA PRO A 112 21.54 -2.19 -7.83
C PRO A 112 20.92 -2.91 -9.03
N GLY A 113 20.07 -3.90 -8.77
CA GLY A 113 19.24 -4.55 -9.77
C GLY A 113 17.81 -4.02 -9.78
N LEU A 114 17.24 -3.78 -8.60
CA LEU A 114 15.89 -3.25 -8.42
C LEU A 114 15.90 -2.18 -7.33
N ARG A 115 15.35 -1.01 -7.61
CA ARG A 115 14.99 -0.02 -6.59
C ARG A 115 13.49 -0.04 -6.40
N VAL A 116 13.07 -0.30 -5.16
CA VAL A 116 11.66 -0.32 -4.78
C VAL A 116 11.37 0.96 -4.05
N TYR A 117 10.46 1.75 -4.62
CA TYR A 117 9.84 2.88 -3.95
C TYR A 117 8.46 2.47 -3.42
N THR A 118 7.97 3.18 -2.43
CA THR A 118 6.57 3.11 -2.00
C THR A 118 5.96 4.50 -2.03
N ALA A 119 4.65 4.59 -2.28
CA ALA A 119 3.94 5.84 -2.02
C ALA A 119 4.00 6.18 -0.53
N ARG A 120 4.16 7.47 -0.22
CA ARG A 120 4.14 7.96 1.16
C ARG A 120 2.78 7.65 1.81
N PRO A 121 2.73 7.43 3.14
CA PRO A 121 1.50 7.08 3.86
C PRO A 121 0.32 8.02 3.57
N GLU A 122 0.56 9.33 3.44
CA GLU A 122 -0.46 10.33 3.11
C GLU A 122 -1.13 10.08 1.75
N TYR A 123 -0.33 9.68 0.77
CA TYR A 123 -0.82 9.40 -0.57
C TYR A 123 -1.53 8.04 -0.62
N LEU A 124 -0.99 7.02 0.07
CA LEU A 124 -1.66 5.73 0.24
C LEU A 124 -3.03 5.89 0.93
N PHE A 125 -3.11 6.75 1.95
CA PHE A 125 -4.37 7.08 2.62
C PHE A 125 -5.39 7.64 1.62
N ALA A 126 -4.99 8.66 0.85
CA ALA A 126 -5.87 9.27 -0.14
C ALA A 126 -6.33 8.25 -1.21
N MET A 127 -5.43 7.38 -1.67
CA MET A 127 -5.74 6.30 -2.60
C MET A 127 -6.75 5.31 -2.01
N LYS A 128 -6.55 4.86 -0.78
CA LYS A 128 -7.45 3.93 -0.08
C LYS A 128 -8.82 4.53 0.12
N CYS A 129 -8.90 5.79 0.56
CA CYS A 129 -10.18 6.50 0.64
C CYS A 129 -10.90 6.55 -0.71
N ARG A 130 -10.20 6.87 -1.80
CA ARG A 130 -10.80 6.91 -3.15
C ARG A 130 -11.27 5.54 -3.63
N ALA A 131 -10.51 4.49 -3.34
CA ALA A 131 -10.79 3.11 -3.78
C ALA A 131 -11.78 2.38 -2.86
N MET A 132 -12.10 2.94 -1.69
CA MET A 132 -12.94 2.31 -0.68
C MET A 132 -14.28 1.84 -1.26
N ARG A 133 -14.55 0.55 -1.10
CA ARG A 133 -15.82 -0.06 -1.47
C ARG A 133 -16.78 0.04 -0.29
N VAL A 134 -18.05 0.36 -0.55
CA VAL A 134 -19.11 0.45 0.47
C VAL A 134 -20.08 -0.72 0.27
N GLY A 135 -20.29 -1.51 1.33
CA GLY A 135 -21.34 -2.54 1.39
C GLY A 135 -20.93 -3.98 1.01
N GLY A 136 -19.65 -4.36 1.11
CA GLY A 136 -19.19 -5.73 0.80
C GLY A 136 -18.12 -6.25 1.77
N VAL A 137 -17.66 -7.50 1.60
CA VAL A 137 -16.61 -8.10 2.48
C VAL A 137 -15.29 -7.34 2.39
N GLU A 138 -14.93 -6.89 1.18
CA GLU A 138 -13.73 -6.06 0.95
C GLU A 138 -13.79 -4.70 1.66
N THR A 139 -14.99 -4.22 2.03
CA THR A 139 -15.18 -2.99 2.81
C THR A 139 -14.46 -3.08 4.16
N ASN A 140 -14.44 -4.25 4.81
CA ASN A 140 -13.77 -4.38 6.10
C ASN A 140 -12.24 -4.21 5.98
N SER A 141 -11.63 -4.84 4.96
CA SER A 141 -10.20 -4.67 4.72
C SER A 141 -9.85 -3.25 4.27
N ASP A 142 -10.68 -2.61 3.45
CA ASP A 142 -10.48 -1.22 3.04
C ASP A 142 -10.57 -0.28 4.26
N ILE A 143 -11.53 -0.51 5.16
CA ILE A 143 -11.70 0.26 6.40
C ILE A 143 -10.49 0.08 7.33
N ASP A 144 -10.01 -1.15 7.52
CA ASP A 144 -8.86 -1.43 8.38
C ASP A 144 -7.59 -0.77 7.86
N ASP A 145 -7.37 -0.79 6.54
CA ASP A 145 -6.26 -0.08 5.90
C ASP A 145 -6.37 1.44 6.10
N ILE A 146 -7.57 2.00 5.95
CA ILE A 146 -7.82 3.44 6.18
C ILE A 146 -7.54 3.80 7.64
N LYS A 147 -7.98 2.99 8.61
CA LYS A 147 -7.73 3.20 10.04
C LYS A 147 -6.24 3.10 10.37
N LEU A 148 -5.57 2.08 9.84
CA LEU A 148 -4.12 1.88 10.02
C LEU A 148 -3.34 3.09 9.51
N LEU A 149 -3.67 3.56 8.29
CA LEU A 149 -3.05 4.73 7.71
C LEU A 149 -3.38 5.98 8.51
N ALA A 150 -4.65 6.24 8.83
CA ALA A 150 -5.07 7.39 9.62
C ALA A 150 -4.30 7.51 10.93
N HIS A 151 -4.11 6.40 11.64
CA HIS A 151 -3.29 6.34 12.84
C HIS A 151 -1.83 6.71 12.55
N ALA A 152 -1.22 6.12 11.51
CA ALA A 152 0.17 6.36 11.14
C ALA A 152 0.47 7.82 10.76
N ILE A 153 -0.48 8.53 10.14
CA ILE A 153 -0.33 9.94 9.73
C ILE A 153 -1.05 10.95 10.64
N GLY A 154 -1.62 10.50 11.76
CA GLY A 154 -2.24 11.37 12.77
C GLY A 154 -3.58 12.01 12.36
N ILE A 155 -4.31 11.44 11.41
CA ILE A 155 -5.65 11.90 11.01
C ILE A 155 -6.67 11.38 12.02
N LYS A 156 -7.45 12.28 12.61
CA LYS A 156 -8.40 11.97 13.69
C LYS A 156 -9.86 12.20 13.33
N THR A 157 -10.13 13.10 12.39
CA THR A 157 -11.49 13.49 12.02
C THR A 157 -11.76 13.21 10.55
N SER A 158 -13.05 13.04 10.21
CA SER A 158 -13.47 12.92 8.81
C SER A 158 -13.12 14.17 8.00
N GLN A 159 -13.14 15.35 8.61
CA GLN A 159 -12.78 16.61 7.96
C GLN A 159 -11.29 16.66 7.58
N ASP A 160 -10.40 16.21 8.47
CA ASP A 160 -8.97 16.09 8.18
C ASP A 160 -8.72 15.09 7.06
N ALA A 161 -9.42 13.95 7.11
CA ALA A 161 -9.34 12.91 6.08
C ALA A 161 -9.74 13.46 4.70
N LEU A 162 -10.89 14.12 4.59
CA LEU A 162 -11.37 14.73 3.35
C LEU A 162 -10.39 15.79 2.85
N THR A 163 -9.90 16.65 3.74
CA THR A 163 -8.92 17.69 3.41
C THR A 163 -7.63 17.10 2.85
N LEU A 164 -7.16 15.98 3.41
CA LEU A 164 -5.98 15.28 2.90
C LEU A 164 -6.24 14.67 1.52
N VAL A 165 -7.38 14.00 1.32
CA VAL A 165 -7.75 13.42 0.03
C VAL A 165 -7.78 14.49 -1.06
N GLU A 166 -8.32 15.67 -0.76
CA GLU A 166 -8.42 16.81 -1.67
C GLU A 166 -7.06 17.35 -2.14
N LYS A 167 -5.97 17.09 -1.40
CA LYS A 167 -4.62 17.46 -1.85
C LYS A 167 -4.18 16.64 -3.08
N PHE A 168 -4.69 15.42 -3.23
CA PHE A 168 -4.31 14.48 -4.28
C PHE A 168 -5.38 14.38 -5.37
N TYR A 169 -6.65 14.38 -5.01
CA TYR A 169 -7.77 14.20 -5.93
C TYR A 169 -8.71 15.40 -5.93
N PRO A 170 -9.30 15.78 -7.08
CA PRO A 170 -10.27 16.88 -7.12
C PRO A 170 -11.50 16.54 -6.26
N GLN A 171 -12.20 17.56 -5.75
CA GLN A 171 -13.32 17.39 -4.79
C GLN A 171 -14.44 16.45 -5.29
N ASN A 172 -14.64 16.35 -6.60
CA ASN A 172 -15.62 15.46 -7.22
C ASN A 172 -15.12 14.02 -7.46
N ALA A 173 -13.88 13.70 -7.08
CA ALA A 173 -13.32 12.36 -7.25
C ALA A 173 -13.86 11.35 -6.23
N LEU A 174 -14.29 11.82 -5.05
CA LEU A 174 -14.93 10.97 -4.05
C LEU A 174 -16.44 10.88 -4.32
N GLN A 175 -16.93 9.64 -4.40
CA GLN A 175 -18.36 9.40 -4.50
C GLN A 175 -19.05 9.78 -3.17
N PRO A 176 -20.31 10.26 -3.18
CA PRO A 176 -21.02 10.62 -1.95
C PRO A 176 -21.02 9.52 -0.88
N LYS A 177 -21.21 8.26 -1.30
CA LYS A 177 -21.14 7.10 -0.40
C LYS A 177 -19.78 6.92 0.29
N THR A 178 -18.70 7.28 -0.39
CA THR A 178 -17.34 7.22 0.14
C THR A 178 -17.14 8.26 1.23
N ARG A 179 -17.69 9.48 1.06
CA ARG A 179 -17.65 10.53 2.09
C ARG A 179 -18.42 10.11 3.34
N LEU A 180 -19.63 9.59 3.17
CA LEU A 180 -20.43 9.05 4.28
C LEU A 180 -19.70 7.91 5.00
N GLY A 181 -19.06 7.00 4.26
CA GLY A 181 -18.26 5.93 4.86
C GLY A 181 -17.09 6.46 5.68
N LEU A 182 -16.41 7.52 5.23
CA LEU A 182 -15.36 8.17 6.03
C LEU A 182 -15.93 8.81 7.30
N GLU A 183 -17.06 9.51 7.21
CA GLU A 183 -17.74 10.05 8.39
C GLU A 183 -18.06 8.97 9.43
N GLU A 184 -18.56 7.81 8.98
CA GLU A 184 -18.83 6.66 9.85
C GLU A 184 -17.56 6.06 10.48
N ILE A 185 -16.49 5.88 9.68
CA ILE A 185 -15.20 5.37 10.17
C ILE A 185 -14.66 6.27 11.30
N PHE A 186 -14.67 7.58 11.10
CA PHE A 186 -14.08 8.52 12.05
C PHE A 186 -14.99 8.82 13.25
N SER A 187 -16.32 8.76 13.11
CA SER A 187 -17.24 8.84 14.27
C SER A 187 -17.05 7.67 15.25
N ASN A 188 -16.71 6.49 14.73
CA ASN A 188 -16.38 5.31 15.54
C ASN A 188 -14.98 5.36 16.16
N LEU A 189 -14.08 6.19 15.64
CA LEU A 189 -12.75 6.42 16.22
C LEU A 189 -12.82 7.39 17.41
N GLU A 190 -13.70 8.38 17.36
CA GLU A 190 -13.96 9.31 18.49
C GLU A 190 -14.63 8.61 19.70
N THR A 191 -15.29 7.47 19.47
CA THR A 191 -16.02 6.71 20.50
C THR A 191 -15.30 5.44 20.98
N GLY A 192 -14.07 5.17 20.50
CA GLY A 192 -13.18 4.11 21.00
C GLY A 192 -12.58 4.44 22.38
N PRO A 193 -12.13 3.45 23.18
CA PRO A 193 -12.15 3.56 24.63
C PRO A 193 -11.21 4.64 25.18
N GLU A 194 -11.79 5.71 25.72
CA GLU A 194 -11.26 6.39 26.91
C GLU A 194 -11.22 5.36 28.06
N GLY A 195 -10.15 4.57 28.12
CA GLY A 195 -10.05 3.41 29.01
C GLY A 195 -8.73 3.33 29.75
N ASP A 196 -8.17 4.45 30.19
CA ASP A 196 -7.20 4.44 31.30
C ASP A 196 -7.35 5.70 32.16
N ARG A 197 -8.53 5.84 32.78
CA ARG A 197 -8.65 6.70 33.96
C ARG A 197 -8.11 5.90 35.14
N MET A 198 -6.85 6.18 35.46
CA MET A 198 -6.16 5.75 36.68
C MET A 198 -7.09 5.89 37.90
N PRO A 199 -7.28 4.84 38.72
CA PRO A 199 -8.13 4.95 39.90
C PRO A 199 -7.50 5.90 40.93
N PRO A 200 -8.31 6.64 41.71
CA PRO A 200 -7.78 7.56 42.70
C PRO A 200 -7.00 6.77 43.76
N SER A 201 -5.80 7.26 44.05
CA SER A 201 -4.93 6.75 45.09
C SER A 201 -5.61 6.85 46.46
N SER A 202 -6.03 5.72 47.01
CA SER A 202 -6.41 5.61 48.42
C SER A 202 -5.12 5.59 49.26
N GLN A 203 -4.81 6.71 49.90
CA GLN A 203 -3.86 6.76 51.02
C GLN A 203 -4.57 6.27 52.30
N PRO A 204 -3.89 5.49 53.16
CA PRO A 204 -4.02 5.63 54.60
C PRO A 204 -3.05 6.69 55.15
#